data_AF-A0A934BVG5-F1
#
_entry.id   AF-A0A934BVG5-F1
#
_cell.length_a   1.000
_cell.length_b   1.000
_cell.length_c   1.000
_cell.angle_alpha   90.00
_cell.angle_beta   90.00
_cell.angle_gamma   90.00
#
_symmetry.space_group_name_H-M   'P 1'
#
loop_
_entity.id
_entity.type
_entity.pdbx_description
1 polymer ?
#
loop_
_entity_poly.entity_id
_entity_poly.type
_entity_poly.pdbx_seq_one_letter_code
_entity_poly.pdbx_strand_id
1 'polypeptide(L)'
;MAAEHRFLKFILPAKAFAAVRAGTKEWLAECPCGHKRDIWDSGGVRYKAAGEPRCLGYCPACRKNTMHKIRKKTEAEKREIP
;
A
#
# COMPACT_ATOMS: atom_id res chain seq x y z
N MET A 1 -5.88 -4.27 11.74
CA MET A 1 -4.71 -3.92 12.56
C MET A 1 -3.66 -3.42 11.60
N ALA A 2 -3.53 -2.09 11.48
CA ALA A 2 -2.56 -1.47 10.57
C ALA A 2 -1.16 -1.91 11.04
N ALA A 3 -0.36 -2.49 10.13
CA ALA A 3 1.02 -2.81 10.42
C ALA A 3 1.77 -1.48 10.61
N GLU A 4 1.82 -1.00 11.85
CA GLU A 4 2.48 0.24 12.20
C GLU A 4 3.96 0.10 11.87
N HIS A 5 4.40 0.90 10.92
CA HIS A 5 5.78 1.02 10.46
C HIS A 5 6.67 1.66 11.55
N ARG A 6 6.81 0.97 12.68
CA ARG A 6 7.50 1.45 13.90
C ARG A 6 8.97 1.74 13.62
N PHE A 7 9.59 0.98 12.72
CA PHE A 7 10.96 1.18 12.26
C PHE A 7 11.15 2.48 11.45
N LEU A 8 10.16 2.86 10.62
CA LEU A 8 10.26 4.09 9.82
C LEU A 8 10.09 5.35 10.65
N LYS A 9 9.30 5.31 11.73
CA LYS A 9 9.23 6.42 12.70
C LYS A 9 10.55 6.64 13.46
N PHE A 10 11.36 5.59 13.60
CA PHE A 10 12.64 5.67 14.30
C PHE A 10 13.76 6.20 13.40
N ILE A 11 13.73 5.89 12.11
CA ILE A 11 14.77 6.27 11.15
C ILE A 11 14.46 7.63 10.48
N LEU A 12 13.17 7.96 10.26
CA LEU A 12 12.80 9.19 9.57
C LEU A 12 12.19 10.25 10.50
N PRO A 13 12.54 11.53 10.32
CA PRO A 13 11.88 12.64 10.99
C PRO A 13 10.39 12.72 10.59
N ALA A 14 9.54 13.20 11.50
CA ALA A 14 8.08 13.18 11.38
C ALA A 14 7.54 13.76 10.05
N LYS A 15 8.16 14.82 9.53
CA LYS A 15 7.79 15.42 8.23
C LYS A 15 8.04 14.47 7.05
N ALA A 16 9.17 13.77 7.05
CA ALA A 16 9.50 12.82 6.00
C ALA A 16 8.61 11.57 6.10
N PHE A 17 8.29 11.11 7.32
CA PHE A 17 7.32 10.03 7.53
C PHE A 17 5.93 10.38 6.98
N ALA A 18 5.47 11.63 7.19
CA ALA A 18 4.20 12.10 6.64
C ALA A 18 4.20 12.12 5.10
N ALA A 19 5.29 12.59 4.48
CA ALA A 19 5.45 12.58 3.03
C ALA A 19 5.48 11.15 2.45
N VAL A 20 6.20 10.24 3.11
CA VAL A 20 6.27 8.82 2.74
C VAL A 20 4.91 8.13 2.87
N ARG A 21 4.18 8.41 3.96
CA ARG A 21 2.82 7.91 4.19
C ARG A 21 1.87 8.41 3.13
N ALA A 22 1.90 9.70 2.82
CA ALA A 22 1.06 10.31 1.79
C ALA A 22 1.32 9.67 0.42
N GLY A 23 2.59 9.59 0.01
CA GLY A 23 2.97 8.99 -1.27
C GLY A 23 2.68 7.50 -1.35
N THR A 24 2.82 6.75 -0.24
CA THR A 24 2.51 5.32 -0.22
C THR A 24 1.01 5.04 -0.24
N LYS A 25 0.19 5.88 0.43
CA LYS A 25 -1.27 5.77 0.40
C LYS A 25 -1.85 5.88 -1.02
N GLU A 26 -1.11 6.47 -1.95
CA GLU A 26 -1.49 6.52 -3.36
C GLU A 26 -1.39 5.16 -4.06
N TRP A 27 -0.82 4.13 -3.43
CA TRP A 27 -0.66 2.81 -4.03
C TRP A 27 -1.60 1.79 -3.41
N LEU A 28 -2.18 0.97 -4.28
CA LEU A 28 -3.02 -0.16 -3.89
C LEU A 28 -2.47 -1.45 -4.50
N ALA A 29 -2.59 -2.53 -3.75
CA ALA A 29 -2.37 -3.89 -4.19
C ALA A 29 -3.74 -4.52 -4.52
N GLU A 30 -3.92 -4.91 -5.77
CA GLU A 30 -5.12 -5.58 -6.25
C GLU A 30 -4.85 -7.07 -6.42
N CYS A 31 -5.60 -7.88 -5.69
CA CYS A 31 -5.57 -9.33 -5.83
C CYS A 31 -6.43 -9.75 -7.03
N PRO A 32 -6.07 -10.82 -7.77
CA PRO A 32 -6.90 -11.35 -8.85
C PRO A 32 -8.31 -11.77 -8.41
N CYS A 33 -8.56 -12.00 -7.12
CA CYS A 33 -9.92 -12.23 -6.62
C CYS A 33 -10.78 -10.95 -6.48
N GLY A 34 -10.29 -9.79 -6.93
CA GLY A 34 -10.99 -8.51 -6.89
C GLY A 34 -10.81 -7.73 -5.58
N HIS A 35 -10.11 -8.31 -4.59
CA HIS A 35 -9.83 -7.64 -3.33
C HIS A 35 -8.72 -6.59 -3.50
N LYS A 36 -9.02 -5.34 -3.15
CA LYS A 36 -8.09 -4.22 -3.19
C LYS A 36 -7.64 -3.90 -1.77
N ARG A 37 -6.34 -3.64 -1.59
CA ARG A 37 -5.79 -3.27 -0.29
C ARG A 37 -4.75 -2.16 -0.43
N ASP A 38 -4.77 -1.24 0.53
CA ASP A 38 -3.75 -0.24 0.68
C ASP A 38 -2.38 -0.88 0.93
N ILE A 39 -1.36 -0.43 0.20
CA ILE A 39 0.03 -0.86 0.44
C ILE A 39 0.49 -0.42 1.83
N TRP A 40 0.11 0.80 2.23
CA TRP A 40 0.43 1.33 3.54
C TRP A 40 -0.15 0.48 4.67
N ASP A 41 -1.43 0.08 4.58
CA ASP A 41 -2.09 -0.79 5.56
C ASP A 41 -1.47 -2.18 5.61
N SER A 42 -1.02 -2.68 4.46
CA SER A 42 -0.36 -3.98 4.33
C SER A 42 1.07 -4.00 4.90
N GLY A 43 1.57 -2.88 5.44
CA GLY A 43 2.94 -2.80 5.96
C GLY A 43 4.01 -2.58 4.88
N GLY A 44 3.62 -2.21 3.67
CA GLY A 44 4.53 -1.84 2.59
C GLY A 44 4.79 -0.33 2.54
N VAL A 45 5.95 0.06 1.98
CA VAL A 45 6.27 1.46 1.67
C VAL A 45 6.60 1.63 0.21
N ARG A 46 5.94 2.61 -0.42
CA ARG A 46 6.20 3.03 -1.80
C ARG A 46 6.17 4.55 -1.91
N TYR A 47 7.29 5.16 -1.57
CA TYR A 47 7.52 6.59 -1.76
C TYR A 47 8.41 6.83 -2.97
N LYS A 48 7.99 7.71 -3.89
CA LYS A 48 8.65 8.00 -5.18
C LYS A 48 8.90 6.78 -6.10
N ALA A 49 8.24 5.64 -5.83
CA ALA A 49 8.29 4.49 -6.71
C ALA A 49 7.62 4.81 -8.06
N ALA A 50 8.08 4.17 -9.13
CA ALA A 50 7.44 4.21 -10.45
C ALA A 50 7.25 2.78 -10.97
N GLY A 51 6.21 2.59 -11.80
CA GLY A 51 5.87 1.30 -12.41
C GLY A 51 4.78 0.51 -11.67
N GLU A 52 4.21 -0.47 -12.38
CA GLU A 52 3.13 -1.35 -11.92
C GLU A 52 3.62 -2.81 -11.76
N PRO A 53 4.53 -3.10 -10.81
CA PRO A 53 5.01 -4.46 -10.65
C PRO A 53 3.95 -5.33 -9.96
N ARG A 54 4.09 -6.64 -10.17
CA ARG A 54 3.27 -7.65 -9.51
C ARG A 54 4.10 -8.27 -8.39
N CYS A 55 3.51 -8.36 -7.20
CA CYS A 55 4.17 -8.96 -6.04
C CYS A 55 3.33 -10.12 -5.53
N LEU A 56 3.98 -11.23 -5.15
CA LEU A 56 3.29 -12.32 -4.49
C LEU A 56 2.92 -11.87 -3.07
N GLY A 57 1.64 -11.93 -2.73
CA GLY A 57 1.14 -11.56 -1.42
C GLY A 57 0.06 -12.53 -0.95
N TYR A 58 -0.08 -12.68 0.36
CA TYR A 58 -1.21 -13.38 0.95
C TYR A 58 -2.46 -12.50 0.85
N CYS A 59 -3.53 -13.02 0.27
CA CYS A 59 -4.82 -12.34 0.24
C CYS A 59 -5.72 -12.83 1.39
N PRO A 60 -6.20 -11.95 2.29
CA PRO A 60 -7.11 -12.36 3.37
C PRO A 60 -8.49 -12.79 2.86
N ALA A 61 -8.94 -12.27 1.72
CA ALA A 61 -10.25 -12.60 1.15
C ALA A 61 -10.27 -14.01 0.55
N CYS A 62 -9.32 -14.32 -0.31
CA CYS A 62 -9.24 -15.63 -0.97
C CYS A 62 -8.32 -16.64 -0.23
N ARG A 63 -7.70 -16.23 0.89
CA ARG A 63 -6.84 -17.05 1.80
C ARG A 63 -5.70 -17.81 1.10
N LYS A 64 -5.23 -17.30 -0.04
CA LYS A 64 -4.18 -17.89 -0.87
C LYS A 64 -3.09 -16.85 -1.16
N ASN A 65 -1.88 -17.34 -1.43
CA ASN A 65 -0.83 -16.50 -1.99
C ASN A 65 -1.10 -16.30 -3.47
N THR A 66 -1.30 -15.04 -3.85
CA THR A 66 -1.61 -14.68 -5.24
C THR A 66 -0.73 -13.54 -5.69
N MET A 67 -0.56 -13.40 -7.00
CA MET A 67 0.15 -12.28 -7.59
C MET A 67 -0.72 -11.02 -7.51
N HIS A 68 -0.43 -10.15 -6.55
CA HIS A 68 -1.11 -8.87 -6.41
C HIS A 68 -0.52 -7.88 -7.42
N LYS A 69 -1.38 -7.25 -8.22
CA LYS A 69 -0.97 -6.16 -9.10
C LYS A 69 -0.91 -4.88 -8.30
N ILE A 70 0.25 -4.23 -8.28
CA ILE A 70 0.39 -2.93 -7.63
C ILE A 70 0.10 -1.84 -8.66
N ARG A 71 -0.87 -0.98 -8.36
CA ARG A 71 -1.23 0.16 -9.19
C ARG A 71 -1.38 1.42 -8.33
N LYS A 72 -1.29 2.58 -8.97
CA LYS A 72 -1.67 3.84 -8.32
C LYS A 72 -3.19 3.92 -8.22
N LYS A 73 -3.68 4.45 -7.12
CA LYS A 73 -5.08 4.84 -6.92
C LYS A 73 -5.40 5.95 -7.90
N THR A 74 -6.50 5.76 -8.61
CA THR A 74 -7.11 6.82 -9.41
C THR A 74 -7.64 7.91 -8.48
N GLU A 75 -7.77 9.14 -8.96
CA GLU A 75 -8.30 10.27 -8.16
C GLU A 75 -9.66 9.98 -7.52
N ALA A 76 -10.52 9.17 -8.18
CA ALA A 76 -11.78 8.70 -7.61
C ALA A 76 -11.59 7.85 -6.35
N GLU A 77 -10.70 6.85 -6.40
CA GLU A 77 -10.42 5.96 -5.25
C GLU A 77 -9.66 6.68 -4.11
N LYS A 78 -9.01 7.81 -4.39
CA LYS A 78 -8.40 8.65 -3.34
C LYS A 78 -9.44 9.40 -2.50
N ARG A 79 -10.63 9.66 -3.06
CA ARG A 79 -11.68 10.49 -2.46
C ARG A 79 -12.68 9.70 -1.61
N GLU A 80 -12.74 8.37 -1.81
CA GLU A 80 -13.66 7.45 -1.10
C GLU A 80 -13.10 6.89 0.22
N ILE A 81 -11.93 7.36 0.68
CA ILE A 81 -11.34 6.88 1.93
C ILE A 81 -11.58 7.94 3.00
N PRO A 82 -12.53 7.75 3.93
CA PRO A 82 -12.69 8.62 5.09
C PRO A 82 -11.44 8.62 5.99
#